data_AF-I2H4T6-F1
#
_entry.id   AF-I2H4T6-F1
#
_cell.length_a   1.000
_cell.length_b   1.000
_cell.length_c   1.000
_cell.angle_alpha   90.00
_cell.angle_beta   90.00
_cell.angle_gamma   90.00
#
_symmetry.space_group_name_H-M   'P 1'
#
loop_
_entity.id
_entity.type
_entity.pdbx_description
1 polymer ?
#
loop_
_entity_poly.entity_id
_entity_poly.type
_entity_poly.pdbx_seq_one_letter_code
_entity_poly.pdbx_strand_id
1 'polypeptide(L)'
;MNRGEQEFRDRHLNQKYDLIHFLPSLGIPQLSGFYFKNFLNASKRYHLQLSEIITTKDSKFCGSCGCVRIPNVNFDMLVENIEGDNGQQRILKYTCRNCKHCSKFELETPNIGKKREDNKKEEDFIATWPSKKSANKVEKKTTSARDRSKKRKMNSLLNRLKEKNDQKLKSSSSVLSLESFMKN
;
A
#
# COMPACT_ATOMS: atom_id res chain seq x y z
N MET A 1 17.91 -1.21 20.03
CA MET A 1 17.72 -2.46 19.25
C MET A 1 18.66 -2.43 18.08
N ASN A 2 19.49 -3.45 17.95
CA ASN A 2 20.42 -3.59 16.84
C ASN A 2 19.64 -3.90 15.56
N ARG A 3 20.14 -3.45 14.40
CA ARG A 3 19.49 -3.67 13.09
C ARG A 3 19.17 -5.15 12.82
N GLY A 4 20.03 -6.07 13.27
CA GLY A 4 19.79 -7.52 13.16
C GLY A 4 18.59 -8.04 13.96
N GLU A 5 18.27 -7.43 15.10
CA GLU A 5 17.11 -7.81 15.93
C GLU A 5 15.79 -7.41 15.25
N GLN A 6 15.79 -6.26 14.56
CA GLN A 6 14.64 -5.80 13.78
C GLN A 6 14.38 -6.72 12.58
N GLU A 7 15.43 -7.06 11.82
CA GLU A 7 15.31 -7.97 10.68
C GLU A 7 14.85 -9.37 11.11
N PHE A 8 15.34 -9.86 12.26
CA PHE A 8 14.87 -11.14 12.82
C PHE A 8 13.40 -11.08 13.21
N ARG A 9 12.97 -10.02 13.91
CA ARG A 9 11.57 -9.81 14.30
C ARG A 9 10.65 -9.84 13.09
N ASP A 10 11.01 -9.09 12.04
CA ASP A 10 10.17 -8.96 10.86
C ASP A 10 10.09 -10.29 10.09
N ARG A 11 11.21 -11.02 9.94
CA ARG A 11 11.21 -12.37 9.36
C ARG A 11 10.36 -13.35 10.17
N HIS A 12 10.47 -13.33 11.50
CA HIS A 12 9.73 -14.21 12.39
C HIS A 12 8.21 -13.96 12.32
N LEU A 13 7.79 -12.69 12.24
CA LEU A 13 6.37 -12.34 12.08
C LEU A 13 5.84 -12.70 10.70
N ASN A 14 6.61 -12.41 9.65
CA ASN A 14 6.24 -12.77 8.28
C ASN A 14 6.05 -14.28 8.15
N GLN A 15 6.99 -15.08 8.67
CA GLN A 15 6.87 -16.54 8.66
C GLN A 15 5.60 -17.03 9.34
N LYS A 16 5.24 -16.48 10.52
CA LYS A 16 3.97 -16.85 11.19
C LYS A 16 2.75 -16.45 10.38
N TYR A 17 2.80 -15.30 9.74
CA TYR A 17 1.70 -14.81 8.91
C TYR A 17 1.52 -15.66 7.65
N ASP A 18 2.61 -16.01 6.98
CA ASP A 18 2.60 -16.87 5.79
C ASP A 18 2.02 -18.25 6.11
N LEU A 19 2.38 -18.84 7.26
CA LEU A 19 1.81 -20.10 7.72
C LEU A 19 0.28 -20.03 7.84
N ILE A 20 -0.26 -18.92 8.36
CA ILE A 20 -1.72 -18.77 8.49
C ILE A 20 -2.40 -18.73 7.11
N HIS A 21 -1.75 -18.11 6.11
CA HIS A 21 -2.29 -18.00 4.76
C HIS A 21 -2.13 -19.28 3.93
N PHE A 22 -1.15 -20.12 4.28
CA PHE A 22 -0.95 -21.41 3.64
C PHE A 22 -1.95 -22.48 4.13
N LEU A 23 -2.42 -22.40 5.38
CA LEU A 23 -3.34 -23.38 5.98
C LEU A 23 -4.62 -23.68 5.17
N PRO A 24 -5.32 -22.68 4.59
CA PRO A 24 -6.44 -22.94 3.67
C PRO A 24 -6.12 -23.94 2.56
N SER A 25 -4.90 -23.92 2.02
CA SER A 25 -4.48 -24.84 0.96
C SER A 25 -4.31 -26.29 1.43
N LEU A 26 -4.11 -26.49 2.73
CA LEU A 26 -3.94 -27.83 3.32
C LEU A 26 -5.29 -28.47 3.69
N GLY A 27 -6.37 -27.69 3.71
CA GLY A 27 -7.71 -28.20 4.08
C GLY A 27 -7.86 -28.57 5.57
N ILE A 28 -6.96 -28.11 6.44
CA ILE A 28 -6.97 -28.41 7.89
C ILE A 28 -7.39 -27.16 8.68
N PRO A 29 -8.69 -26.92 8.89
CA PRO A 29 -9.17 -25.70 9.54
C PRO A 29 -8.95 -25.66 11.06
N GLN A 30 -8.70 -26.79 11.71
CA GLN A 30 -8.50 -26.85 13.17
C GLN A 30 -7.25 -26.09 13.60
N LEU A 31 -6.24 -26.07 12.73
CA LEU A 31 -4.97 -25.41 13.00
C LEU A 31 -5.06 -23.88 12.85
N SER A 32 -6.03 -23.34 12.09
CA SER A 32 -6.07 -21.90 11.80
C SER A 32 -6.18 -21.05 13.06
N GLY A 33 -7.03 -21.45 14.01
CA GLY A 33 -7.17 -20.74 15.28
C GLY A 33 -5.89 -20.75 16.11
N PHE A 34 -5.17 -21.88 16.11
CA PHE A 34 -3.90 -22.01 16.83
C PHE A 34 -2.81 -21.10 16.24
N TYR A 35 -2.60 -21.14 14.93
CA TYR A 35 -1.59 -20.31 14.27
C TYR A 35 -1.95 -18.83 14.34
N PHE A 36 -3.23 -18.47 14.19
CA PHE A 36 -3.70 -17.09 14.35
C PHE A 36 -3.45 -16.55 15.76
N LYS A 37 -3.78 -17.34 16.80
CA LYS A 37 -3.49 -16.99 18.19
C LYS A 37 -1.98 -16.84 18.43
N ASN A 38 -1.17 -17.73 17.86
CA ASN A 38 0.29 -17.67 17.97
C ASN A 38 0.85 -16.39 17.32
N PHE A 39 0.36 -16.00 16.15
CA PHE A 39 0.73 -14.75 15.48
C PHE A 39 0.34 -13.51 16.30
N LEU A 40 -0.90 -13.45 16.81
CA LEU A 40 -1.34 -12.34 17.65
C LEU A 40 -0.55 -12.24 18.97
N ASN A 41 -0.17 -13.38 19.55
CA ASN A 41 0.68 -13.39 20.73
C ASN A 41 2.10 -12.90 20.42
N ALA A 42 2.65 -13.25 19.25
CA ALA A 42 3.94 -12.75 18.80
C ALA A 42 3.90 -11.24 18.56
N SER A 43 2.87 -10.72 17.87
CA SER A 43 2.74 -9.27 17.65
C SER A 43 2.59 -8.49 18.95
N LYS A 44 1.83 -9.02 19.93
CA LYS A 44 1.72 -8.45 21.28
C LYS A 44 3.07 -8.40 22.01
N ARG A 45 3.88 -9.47 21.95
CA ARG A 45 5.21 -9.51 22.58
C ARG A 45 6.16 -8.48 22.01
N TYR A 46 6.03 -8.16 20.72
CA TYR A 46 6.83 -7.12 20.06
C TYR A 46 6.21 -5.71 20.16
N HIS A 47 5.09 -5.55 20.87
CA HIS A 47 4.35 -4.29 20.99
C HIS A 47 4.03 -3.64 19.64
N LEU A 48 3.72 -4.45 18.62
CA LEU A 48 3.37 -3.96 17.30
C LEU A 48 1.87 -3.68 17.21
N GLN A 49 1.54 -2.47 16.78
CA GLN A 49 0.18 -2.11 16.39
C GLN A 49 -0.11 -2.69 15.00
N LEU A 50 -0.99 -3.70 14.97
CA LEU A 50 -1.48 -4.29 13.73
C LEU A 50 -2.65 -3.46 13.18
N SER A 51 -2.79 -3.46 11.85
CA SER A 51 -3.93 -2.82 11.18
C SER A 51 -5.27 -3.42 11.64
N GLU A 52 -6.28 -2.57 11.72
CA GLU A 52 -7.66 -2.93 12.07
C GLU A 52 -8.24 -4.04 11.19
N ILE A 53 -7.77 -4.16 9.94
CA ILE A 53 -8.21 -5.22 9.03
C ILE A 53 -7.84 -6.62 9.57
N ILE A 54 -6.72 -6.72 10.28
CA ILE A 54 -6.19 -7.99 10.82
C ILE A 54 -6.75 -8.26 12.22
N THR A 55 -6.93 -7.22 13.03
CA THR A 55 -7.33 -7.35 14.44
C THR A 55 -8.84 -7.37 14.63
N THR A 56 -9.60 -6.68 13.77
CA THR A 56 -11.06 -6.63 13.88
C THR A 56 -11.64 -8.01 13.59
N LYS A 57 -12.51 -8.45 14.51
CA LYS A 57 -13.26 -9.70 14.35
C LYS A 57 -14.03 -9.64 13.03
N ASP A 58 -14.00 -10.75 12.30
CA ASP A 58 -14.76 -10.89 11.06
C ASP A 58 -14.34 -9.96 9.90
N SER A 59 -13.23 -9.22 10.00
CA SER A 59 -12.70 -8.48 8.83
C SER A 59 -11.96 -9.42 7.87
N LYS A 60 -10.74 -9.82 8.23
CA LYS A 60 -9.91 -10.74 7.44
C LYS A 60 -9.99 -12.20 7.87
N PHE A 61 -10.22 -12.45 9.15
CA PHE A 61 -10.28 -13.79 9.73
C PHE A 61 -11.69 -14.09 10.23
N CYS A 62 -12.04 -15.37 10.34
CA CYS A 62 -13.25 -15.77 11.04
C CYS A 62 -13.16 -15.40 12.53
N GLY A 63 -14.16 -14.70 13.07
CA GLY A 63 -14.24 -14.39 14.50
C GLY A 63 -14.39 -15.63 15.39
N SER A 64 -14.88 -16.74 14.83
CA SER A 64 -15.07 -18.02 15.55
C SER A 64 -13.83 -18.93 15.44
N CYS A 65 -13.45 -19.38 14.24
CA CYS A 65 -12.39 -20.38 14.05
C CYS A 65 -11.02 -19.81 13.64
N GLY A 66 -10.90 -18.49 13.40
CA GLY A 66 -9.65 -17.84 13.03
C GLY A 66 -9.11 -18.20 11.64
N CYS A 67 -9.90 -18.83 10.77
CA CYS A 67 -9.47 -19.11 9.39
C CYS A 67 -9.49 -17.83 8.53
N VAL A 68 -8.60 -17.78 7.53
CA VAL A 68 -8.55 -16.67 6.56
C VAL A 68 -9.80 -16.66 5.70
N ARG A 69 -10.39 -15.48 5.52
CA ARG A 69 -11.51 -15.26 4.60
C ARG A 69 -11.03 -15.27 3.17
N ILE A 70 -11.26 -16.39 2.49
CA ILE A 70 -11.04 -16.56 1.06
C ILE A 70 -12.40 -16.89 0.44
N PRO A 71 -13.00 -15.96 -0.32
CA PRO A 71 -14.27 -16.19 -1.01
C PRO A 71 -14.20 -17.43 -1.90
N ASN A 72 -15.29 -18.17 -1.99
CA ASN A 72 -15.47 -19.39 -2.79
C ASN A 72 -14.62 -20.61 -2.38
N VAL A 73 -13.62 -20.44 -1.51
CA VAL A 73 -12.81 -21.54 -0.96
C VAL A 73 -13.36 -21.95 0.41
N ASN A 74 -13.20 -21.09 1.41
CA ASN A 74 -13.60 -21.36 2.80
C ASN A 74 -14.81 -20.54 3.25
N PHE A 75 -15.20 -19.54 2.48
CA PHE A 75 -16.30 -18.64 2.79
C PHE A 75 -17.23 -18.47 1.59
N ASP A 76 -18.52 -18.55 1.88
CA ASP A 76 -19.58 -18.18 0.96
C ASP A 76 -19.92 -16.71 1.16
N MET A 77 -20.10 -16.00 0.05
CA MET A 77 -20.41 -14.57 0.02
C MET A 77 -21.74 -14.39 -0.70
N LEU A 78 -22.73 -13.82 -0.02
CA LEU A 78 -24.07 -13.57 -0.55
C LEU A 78 -24.45 -12.12 -0.29
N VAL A 79 -25.06 -11.48 -1.28
CA VAL A 79 -25.67 -10.16 -1.12
C VAL A 79 -27.17 -10.36 -0.97
N GLU A 80 -27.69 -10.00 0.20
CA GLU A 80 -29.12 -10.03 0.51
C GLU A 80 -29.66 -8.60 0.40
N ASN A 81 -30.68 -8.38 -0.43
CA ASN A 81 -31.42 -7.12 -0.44
C ASN A 81 -32.57 -7.27 0.54
N ILE A 82 -32.55 -6.49 1.62
CA ILE A 82 -33.64 -6.43 2.58
C ILE A 82 -34.45 -5.18 2.29
N GLU A 83 -35.72 -5.35 1.97
CA GLU A 83 -36.67 -4.25 1.89
C GLU A 83 -37.07 -3.86 3.31
N GLY A 84 -36.62 -2.69 3.77
CA GLY A 84 -37.03 -2.09 5.03
C GLY A 84 -37.87 -0.83 4.80
N ASP A 85 -38.56 -0.37 5.86
CA ASP A 85 -39.44 0.82 5.84
C ASP A 85 -38.77 2.10 5.31
N ASN A 86 -37.44 2.21 5.37
CA ASN A 86 -36.67 3.38 4.94
C ASN A 86 -35.90 3.18 3.61
N GLY A 87 -36.24 2.14 2.83
CA GLY A 87 -35.63 1.85 1.52
C GLY A 87 -34.94 0.48 1.44
N GLN A 88 -34.48 0.11 0.24
CA GLN A 88 -33.77 -1.14 -0.01
C GLN A 88 -32.38 -1.10 0.62
N GLN A 89 -32.17 -1.84 1.72
CA GLN A 89 -30.85 -2.02 2.32
C GLN A 89 -30.15 -3.24 1.70
N ARG A 90 -28.92 -3.05 1.25
CA ARG A 90 -28.10 -4.15 0.73
C ARG A 90 -27.18 -4.65 1.83
N ILE A 91 -27.30 -5.91 2.21
CA ILE A 91 -26.46 -6.53 3.23
C ILE A 91 -25.56 -7.57 2.56
N LEU A 92 -24.28 -7.45 2.82
CA LEU A 92 -23.29 -8.44 2.44
C LEU A 92 -23.10 -9.45 3.57
N LYS A 93 -23.46 -10.70 3.33
CA LYS A 93 -23.36 -11.81 4.27
C LYS A 93 -22.22 -12.74 3.87
N TYR A 94 -21.31 -12.97 4.80
CA TYR A 94 -20.29 -14.00 4.69
C TYR A 94 -20.61 -15.16 5.61
N THR A 95 -20.56 -16.38 5.09
CA THR A 95 -20.75 -17.62 5.85
C THR A 95 -19.49 -18.48 5.76
N CYS A 96 -18.90 -18.80 6.90
CA CYS A 96 -17.74 -19.70 6.95
C CYS A 96 -18.18 -21.15 6.72
N ARG A 97 -17.60 -21.84 5.75
CA ARG A 97 -17.91 -23.27 5.49
C ARG A 97 -17.46 -24.19 6.63
N ASN A 98 -16.42 -23.79 7.35
CA ASN A 98 -15.78 -24.65 8.36
C ASN A 98 -16.54 -24.67 9.69
N CYS A 99 -17.01 -23.51 10.16
CA CYS A 99 -17.71 -23.39 11.45
C CYS A 99 -19.13 -22.83 11.36
N LYS A 100 -19.63 -22.54 10.15
CA LYS A 100 -20.96 -21.94 9.89
C LYS A 100 -21.17 -20.56 10.51
N HIS A 101 -20.13 -19.93 11.05
CA HIS A 101 -20.19 -18.56 11.56
C HIS A 101 -20.56 -17.60 10.44
N CYS A 102 -21.53 -16.72 10.72
CA CYS A 102 -22.05 -15.75 9.77
C CYS A 102 -21.70 -14.34 10.22
N SER A 103 -21.17 -13.54 9.31
CA SER A 103 -20.91 -12.11 9.54
C SER A 103 -21.61 -11.29 8.48
N LYS A 104 -22.30 -10.23 8.90
CA LYS A 104 -23.05 -9.33 8.03
C LYS A 104 -22.35 -7.97 7.99
N PHE A 105 -22.30 -7.38 6.81
CA PHE A 105 -21.78 -6.04 6.57
C PHE A 105 -22.85 -5.27 5.81
N GLU A 106 -23.22 -4.11 6.33
CA GLU A 106 -24.10 -3.20 5.61
C GLU A 106 -23.32 -2.58 4.46
N LEU A 107 -23.85 -2.73 3.24
CA LEU A 107 -23.35 -1.97 2.11
C LEU A 107 -24.09 -0.65 2.13
N GLU A 108 -23.34 0.46 2.24
CA GLU A 108 -23.92 1.78 2.05
C GLU A 108 -24.67 1.79 0.72
N THR A 109 -25.97 2.06 0.80
CA THR A 109 -26.76 2.26 -0.40
C THR A 109 -26.21 3.50 -1.09
N PRO A 110 -25.91 3.46 -2.41
CA PRO A 110 -25.72 4.70 -3.13
C PRO A 110 -27.02 5.47 -2.92
N ASN A 111 -26.95 6.65 -2.28
CA ASN A 111 -28.07 7.56 -2.10
C ASN A 111 -28.62 7.95 -3.47
N ILE A 112 -29.45 7.10 -4.09
CA ILE A 112 -30.35 7.44 -5.19
C ILE A 112 -31.45 8.28 -4.53
N GLY A 113 -31.14 9.55 -4.26
CA GLY A 113 -32.08 10.40 -3.51
C GLY A 113 -31.50 11.66 -2.89
N LYS A 114 -30.17 11.80 -2.76
CA LYS A 114 -29.60 13.14 -2.57
C LYS A 114 -29.43 13.77 -3.94
N LYS A 115 -30.51 14.38 -4.43
CA LYS A 115 -30.38 15.57 -5.28
C LYS A 115 -29.33 16.44 -4.60
N ARG A 116 -28.14 16.56 -5.20
CA ARG A 116 -27.22 17.62 -4.84
C ARG A 116 -28.01 18.90 -5.08
N GLU A 117 -28.48 19.55 -4.02
CA GLU A 117 -28.79 20.96 -4.05
C GLU A 117 -27.47 21.74 -4.17
N ASP A 118 -26.75 21.48 -5.24
CA ASP A 118 -25.72 22.38 -5.75
C ASP A 118 -26.36 23.07 -6.97
N ASN A 119 -27.42 23.84 -6.72
CA ASN A 119 -27.84 24.91 -7.63
C ASN A 119 -26.81 26.04 -7.54
N LYS A 120 -25.56 25.76 -7.90
CA LYS A 120 -24.66 26.79 -8.42
C LYS A 120 -24.77 26.64 -9.92
N LYS A 121 -25.52 27.56 -10.54
CA LYS A 121 -25.48 27.79 -11.97
C LYS A 121 -24.00 27.83 -12.36
N GLU A 122 -23.57 26.88 -13.17
CA GLU A 122 -22.28 26.97 -13.84
C GLU A 122 -22.34 28.27 -14.67
N GLU A 123 -21.62 29.30 -14.23
CA GLU A 123 -21.39 30.44 -15.11
C GLU A 123 -20.56 29.91 -16.28
N ASP A 124 -21.09 30.06 -17.49
CA ASP A 124 -20.40 29.69 -18.72
C ASP A 124 -19.00 30.31 -18.70
N PHE A 125 -17.97 29.46 -18.70
CA PHE A 125 -16.58 29.88 -18.72
C PHE A 125 -16.27 30.59 -20.04
N ILE A 126 -16.32 31.92 -20.06
CA ILE A 126 -15.89 32.74 -21.19
C ILE A 126 -14.37 32.88 -21.12
N ALA A 127 -13.65 32.05 -21.89
CA ALA A 127 -12.21 32.20 -22.07
C ALA A 127 -11.90 33.50 -22.84
N THR A 128 -11.54 34.57 -22.12
CA THR A 128 -10.95 35.76 -22.73
C THR A 128 -9.51 35.46 -23.10
N TRP A 129 -9.30 35.08 -24.36
CA TRP A 129 -7.96 34.95 -24.94
C TRP A 129 -7.30 36.34 -25.02
N PRO A 130 -6.09 36.54 -24.45
CA PRO A 130 -5.41 37.82 -24.59
C PRO A 130 -5.09 38.06 -26.06
N SER A 131 -5.68 39.13 -26.62
CA SER A 131 -5.41 39.56 -27.97
C SER A 131 -3.92 39.92 -28.11
N LYS A 132 -3.35 39.53 -29.26
CA LYS A 132 -1.93 39.69 -29.60
C LYS A 132 -1.47 41.13 -29.37
N LYS A 133 -0.77 41.37 -28.27
CA LYS A 133 0.13 42.52 -28.17
C LYS A 133 1.49 42.11 -28.72
N SER A 134 1.84 42.78 -29.79
CA SER A 134 3.10 42.74 -30.50
C SER A 134 4.27 43.07 -29.59
N ALA A 135 5.40 42.45 -29.92
CA ALA A 135 6.76 42.84 -29.57
C ALA A 135 7.10 42.92 -28.07
N ASN A 136 7.64 41.83 -27.52
CA ASN A 136 9.01 41.91 -27.01
C ASN A 136 9.69 40.53 -26.97
N LYS A 137 10.95 40.57 -27.39
CA LYS A 137 11.86 39.49 -27.73
C LYS A 137 12.21 38.68 -26.48
N VAL A 138 11.63 37.49 -26.32
CA VAL A 138 12.12 36.48 -25.37
C VAL A 138 12.54 35.25 -26.17
N GLU A 139 13.85 35.02 -26.19
CA GLU A 139 14.51 33.95 -26.90
C GLU A 139 13.93 32.59 -26.49
N LYS A 140 13.17 31.97 -27.40
CA LYS A 140 12.88 30.53 -27.32
C LYS A 140 14.21 29.79 -27.42
N LYS A 141 14.78 29.36 -26.30
CA LYS A 141 15.84 28.34 -26.29
C LYS A 141 15.26 27.03 -26.85
N THR A 142 15.43 26.83 -28.15
CA THR A 142 15.16 25.59 -28.86
C THR A 142 16.15 24.54 -28.38
N THR A 143 15.85 23.89 -27.25
CA THR A 143 16.62 22.72 -26.84
C THR A 143 16.42 21.63 -27.88
N SER A 144 17.46 21.43 -28.69
CA SER A 144 17.53 20.41 -29.73
C SER A 144 17.14 19.05 -29.17
N ALA A 145 16.45 18.22 -29.96
CA ALA A 145 16.15 16.84 -29.60
C ALA A 145 17.41 16.06 -29.17
N ARG A 146 18.59 16.47 -29.67
CA ARG A 146 19.89 15.95 -29.29
C ARG A 146 20.24 16.23 -27.81
N ASP A 147 19.92 17.41 -27.29
CA ASP A 147 20.16 17.76 -25.88
C ASP A 147 19.17 17.10 -24.93
N ARG A 148 17.93 16.90 -25.37
CA ARG A 148 16.94 16.09 -24.63
C ARG A 148 17.36 14.62 -24.54
N SER A 149 17.92 14.07 -25.63
CA SER A 149 18.48 12.71 -25.63
C SER A 149 19.71 12.57 -24.71
N LYS A 150 20.61 13.55 -24.71
CA LYS A 150 21.75 13.59 -23.78
C LYS A 150 21.30 13.65 -22.31
N LYS A 151 20.33 14.50 -21.97
CA LYS A 151 19.77 14.56 -20.60
C LYS A 151 19.11 13.25 -20.15
N ARG A 152 18.47 12.53 -21.06
CA ARG A 152 17.91 11.20 -20.75
C ARG A 152 19.01 10.16 -20.49
N LYS A 153 20.11 10.19 -21.25
CA LYS A 153 21.27 9.30 -21.02
C LYS A 153 21.99 9.58 -19.68
N MET A 154 22.01 10.84 -19.22
CA MET A 154 22.59 11.21 -17.92
C MET A 154 21.71 10.83 -16.72
N ASN A 155 20.41 10.58 -16.92
CA ASN A 155 19.49 10.17 -15.85
C ASN A 155 19.45 8.64 -15.60
N SER A 156 20.33 7.87 -16.24
CA SER A 156 20.50 6.45 -15.94
C SER A 156 21.20 6.26 -14.58
N LEU A 157 20.68 5.35 -13.75
CA LEU A 157 21.19 5.03 -12.41
C LEU A 157 22.70 4.74 -12.38
N LEU A 158 23.24 4.13 -13.44
CA LEU A 158 24.67 3.83 -13.57
C LEU A 158 25.54 5.10 -13.65
N ASN A 159 25.06 6.17 -14.29
CA ASN A 159 25.80 7.44 -14.37
C ASN A 159 25.71 8.22 -13.06
N ARG A 160 24.56 8.19 -12.37
CA ARG A 160 24.41 8.77 -11.02
C ARG A 160 25.28 8.07 -9.98
N LEU A 161 25.46 6.75 -10.10
CA LEU A 161 26.36 6.00 -9.22
C LEU A 161 27.83 6.30 -9.49
N LYS A 162 28.22 6.50 -10.76
CA LYS A 162 29.57 6.94 -11.13
C LYS A 162 29.88 8.34 -10.62
N GLU A 163 29.00 9.33 -10.83
CA GLU A 163 29.20 10.68 -10.29
C GLU A 163 29.27 10.68 -8.75
N LYS A 164 28.48 9.84 -8.07
CA LYS A 164 28.55 9.70 -6.60
C LYS A 164 29.84 9.05 -6.12
N ASN A 165 30.40 8.11 -6.88
CA ASN A 165 31.70 7.50 -6.59
C ASN A 165 32.86 8.48 -6.87
N ASP A 166 32.79 9.25 -7.95
CA ASP A 166 33.79 10.27 -8.27
C ASP A 166 33.77 11.43 -7.26
N GLN A 167 32.59 11.79 -6.74
CA GLN A 167 32.47 12.74 -5.62
C GLN A 167 33.03 12.18 -4.31
N LYS A 168 32.86 10.87 -4.04
CA LYS A 168 33.52 10.22 -2.90
C LYS A 168 35.05 10.21 -3.04
N LEU A 169 35.56 9.94 -4.24
CA LEU A 169 37.00 9.96 -4.54
C LEU A 169 37.60 11.37 -4.44
N LYS A 170 36.85 12.41 -4.84
CA LYS A 170 37.26 13.82 -4.64
C LYS A 170 37.13 14.28 -3.19
N SER A 171 36.24 13.69 -2.39
CA SER A 171 36.20 13.93 -0.93
C SER A 171 37.30 13.18 -0.17
N SER A 172 37.90 12.13 -0.77
CA SER A 172 39.01 11.38 -0.19
C SER A 172 40.40 11.91 -0.58
N SER A 173 40.51 12.93 -1.43
CA SER A 173 41.81 13.57 -1.74
C SER A 173 42.36 14.42 -0.57
N SER A 174 41.65 14.45 0.56
CA SER A 174 42.12 15.03 1.82
C SER A 174 42.49 13.96 2.87
N VAL A 175 42.83 12.74 2.44
CA VAL A 175 43.33 11.69 3.34
C VAL A 175 44.70 11.20 2.87
N LEU A 176 45.72 11.75 3.54
CA LEU A 176 47.11 11.30 3.70
C LEU A 176 47.44 9.93 3.05
N SER A 177 48.34 9.95 2.06
CA SER A 177 48.92 8.73 1.48
C SER A 177 49.98 8.12 2.39
N LEU A 178 50.01 6.78 2.43
CA LEU A 178 50.98 5.96 3.18
C LEU A 178 52.46 6.23 2.84
N GLU A 179 52.74 6.87 1.71
CA GLU A 179 54.10 7.28 1.32
C GLU A 179 54.68 8.40 2.20
N SER A 180 53.84 9.17 2.91
CA SER A 180 54.30 10.20 3.85
C SER A 180 54.86 9.63 5.15
N PHE A 181 54.61 8.35 5.47
CA PHE A 181 55.12 7.72 6.70
C PHE A 181 56.40 6.92 6.50
N MET A 182 56.79 6.63 5.25
CA MET A 182 57.98 5.82 4.94
C MET A 182 59.23 6.64 4.61
N LYS A 183 59.17 7.97 4.76
CA LYS A 183 60.33 8.87 4.67
C LYS A 183 60.59 9.51 6.02
N ASN A 184 61.13 8.73 6.95
CA ASN A 184 62.03 9.14 8.02
C ASN A 184 62.81 7.92 8.48
#